data_AF-A0A8W8NFB4-F1
#
_entry.id   AF-A0A8W8NFB4-F1
#
_cell.length_a   1.000
_cell.length_b   1.000
_cell.length_c   1.000
_cell.angle_alpha   90.00
_cell.angle_beta   90.00
_cell.angle_gamma   90.00
#
_symmetry.space_group_name_H-M   'P 1'
#
loop_
_entity.id
_entity.type
_entity.pdbx_description
1 polymer ?
#
loop_
_entity_poly.entity_id
_entity_poly.type
_entity_poly.pdbx_seq_one_letter_code
_entity_poly.pdbx_strand_id
1 'polypeptide(L)'
;YPNLKSVRELVYKRGYGKVGNQRIPLTDNALIEKHLGRFGIICMEDLIHEIYTVGPNFKYAANFLWPFKLNTPNGGWRRKYNHFNDGGDFGLREDSINPLLRRMV
;
A
#
# COMPACT_ATOMS: atom_id res chain seq x y z
N TYR A 1 -0.65 13.18 -2.76
CA TYR A 1 -1.18 11.82 -2.74
C TYR A 1 -0.07 10.82 -3.02
N PRO A 2 -0.25 9.51 -2.72
CA PRO A 2 0.75 8.50 -3.08
C PRO A 2 0.97 8.45 -4.60
N ASN A 3 2.23 8.41 -5.02
CA ASN A 3 2.60 8.21 -6.43
C ASN A 3 2.79 6.71 -6.74
N LEU A 4 2.88 6.39 -8.04
CA LEU A 4 3.04 5.01 -8.50
C LEU A 4 4.24 4.30 -7.86
N LYS A 5 5.36 5.01 -7.68
CA LYS A 5 6.57 4.45 -7.04
C LYS A 5 6.27 4.04 -5.60
N SER A 6 5.61 4.88 -4.81
CA SER A 6 5.25 4.57 -3.43
C SER A 6 4.27 3.41 -3.32
N VAL A 7 3.27 3.32 -4.19
CA VAL A 7 2.34 2.17 -4.23
C VAL A 7 3.09 0.89 -4.59
N ARG A 8 3.93 0.94 -5.63
CA ARG A 8 4.77 -0.19 -6.05
C ARG A 8 5.67 -0.68 -4.91
N GLU A 9 6.42 0.22 -4.27
CA GLU A 9 7.31 -0.13 -3.16
C GLU A 9 6.55 -0.74 -1.97
N LEU A 10 5.36 -0.21 -1.65
CA LEU A 10 4.49 -0.78 -0.61
C LEU A 10 4.09 -2.21 -0.94
N VAL A 11 3.58 -2.46 -2.16
CA VAL A 11 3.11 -3.78 -2.57
C VAL A 11 4.27 -4.78 -2.65
N TYR A 12 5.41 -4.42 -3.24
CA TYR A 12 6.56 -5.35 -3.33
C TYR A 12 7.25 -5.63 -2.00
N LYS A 13 7.50 -4.60 -1.17
CA LYS A 13 8.31 -4.77 0.05
C LYS A 13 7.49 -5.11 1.28
N ARG A 14 6.22 -4.68 1.31
CA ARG A 14 5.35 -4.78 2.48
C ARG A 14 4.01 -5.47 2.17
N GLY A 15 3.80 -5.94 0.94
CA GLY A 15 2.56 -6.57 0.50
C GLY A 15 2.38 -7.97 1.06
N TYR A 16 1.20 -8.19 1.64
CA TYR A 16 0.71 -9.49 2.06
C TYR A 16 -0.72 -9.64 1.56
N GLY A 17 -1.10 -10.84 1.15
CA GLY A 17 -2.48 -11.20 0.85
C GLY A 17 -3.24 -11.64 2.11
N LYS A 18 -4.53 -11.34 2.16
CA LYS A 18 -5.50 -11.85 3.13
C LYS A 18 -6.21 -13.06 2.54
N VAL A 19 -5.75 -14.25 2.90
CA VAL A 19 -6.29 -15.52 2.39
C VAL A 19 -6.78 -16.35 3.56
N GLY A 20 -8.07 -16.68 3.60
CA GLY A 20 -8.65 -17.43 4.72
C GLY A 20 -8.43 -16.78 6.09
N ASN A 21 -8.47 -15.44 6.16
CA ASN A 21 -8.10 -14.63 7.34
C ASN A 21 -6.65 -14.78 7.82
N GLN A 22 -5.78 -15.40 7.04
CA GLN A 22 -4.35 -15.46 7.30
C GLN A 22 -3.60 -14.40 6.47
N ARG A 23 -2.47 -13.95 7.02
CA ARG A 23 -1.58 -12.99 6.39
C ARG A 23 -0.47 -13.73 5.65
N ILE A 24 -0.56 -13.83 4.33
CA ILE A 24 0.37 -14.60 3.48
C ILE A 24 1.26 -13.64 2.69
N PRO A 25 2.59 -13.81 2.65
CA PRO A 25 3.47 -12.96 1.86
C PRO A 25 3.17 -13.11 0.36
N LEU A 26 3.19 -11.99 -0.38
CA LEU A 26 3.01 -11.99 -1.83
C LEU A 26 4.35 -12.34 -2.52
N THR A 27 4.68 -13.63 -2.59
CA THR A 27 5.94 -14.11 -3.18
C THR A 27 5.83 -14.55 -4.64
N ASP A 28 4.64 -14.88 -5.11
CA ASP A 28 4.41 -15.39 -6.47
C ASP A 28 3.04 -14.95 -7.02
N ASN A 29 2.98 -14.80 -8.35
CA ASN A 29 1.78 -14.39 -9.08
C ASN A 29 0.67 -15.44 -9.01
N ALA A 30 0.98 -16.73 -8.86
CA ALA A 30 -0.03 -17.78 -8.75
C ALA A 30 -1.00 -17.55 -7.57
N LEU A 31 -0.51 -16.95 -6.47
CA LEU A 31 -1.36 -16.59 -5.34
C LEU A 31 -2.35 -15.48 -5.69
N ILE A 32 -1.90 -14.49 -6.46
CA ILE A 32 -2.73 -13.36 -6.91
C ILE A 32 -3.79 -13.87 -7.90
N GLU A 33 -3.37 -14.58 -8.94
CA GLU A 33 -4.25 -15.17 -9.94
C GLU A 33 -5.32 -16.07 -9.32
N LYS A 34 -4.93 -16.93 -8.36
CA LYS A 34 -5.88 -17.83 -7.68
C LYS A 34 -7.03 -17.07 -6.99
N HIS A 35 -6.76 -15.90 -6.42
CA HIS A 35 -7.74 -15.16 -5.61
C HIS A 35 -8.43 -14.02 -6.37
N LEU A 36 -7.73 -13.41 -7.32
CA LEU A 36 -8.18 -12.23 -8.04
C LEU A 36 -8.27 -12.42 -9.56
N GLY A 37 -7.87 -13.58 -10.10
CA GLY A 37 -7.86 -13.84 -11.54
C GLY A 37 -9.25 -13.71 -12.19
N ARG A 38 -10.32 -14.01 -11.45
CA ARG A 38 -11.71 -13.77 -11.92
C ARG A 38 -12.04 -12.29 -12.20
N PHE A 39 -11.23 -11.37 -11.68
CA PHE A 39 -11.33 -9.93 -11.90
C PHE A 39 -10.35 -9.42 -12.95
N GLY A 40 -9.60 -10.31 -13.61
CA GLY A 40 -8.55 -9.96 -14.57
C GLY A 40 -7.23 -9.53 -13.92
N ILE A 41 -7.05 -9.74 -12.61
CA ILE A 41 -5.83 -9.39 -11.88
C ILE A 41 -5.02 -10.67 -11.70
N ILE A 42 -4.00 -10.85 -12.55
CA ILE A 42 -3.28 -12.12 -12.70
C ILE A 42 -1.89 -12.01 -12.05
N CYS A 43 -1.27 -10.84 -12.10
CA CYS A 43 0.07 -10.63 -11.55
C CYS A 43 0.16 -9.44 -10.59
N MET A 44 1.35 -9.27 -10.01
CA MET A 44 1.66 -8.17 -9.10
C MET A 44 1.48 -6.79 -9.75
N GLU A 45 1.85 -6.62 -11.03
CA GLU A 45 1.69 -5.34 -11.71
C GLU A 45 0.23 -5.00 -11.99
N ASP A 46 -0.62 -5.99 -12.32
CA ASP A 46 -2.07 -5.77 -12.45
C ASP A 46 -2.67 -5.29 -11.13
N LEU A 47 -2.24 -5.90 -10.01
CA LEU A 47 -2.69 -5.50 -8.68
C LEU A 47 -2.26 -4.07 -8.35
N ILE A 48 -1.02 -3.70 -8.66
CA ILE A 48 -0.51 -2.33 -8.46
C ILE A 48 -1.27 -1.35 -9.34
N HIS A 49 -1.52 -1.70 -10.61
CA HIS A 49 -2.26 -0.88 -11.55
C HIS A 49 -3.67 -0.62 -11.03
N GLU A 50 -4.41 -1.67 -10.69
CA GLU A 50 -5.78 -1.61 -10.17
C GLU A 50 -5.89 -0.72 -8.93
N ILE A 51 -4.92 -0.83 -8.00
CA ILE A 51 -4.87 0.01 -6.79
C ILE A 51 -4.56 1.47 -7.11
N TYR A 52 -3.60 1.72 -8.01
CA TYR A 52 -3.13 3.08 -8.29
C TYR A 52 -4.13 3.88 -9.14
N THR A 53 -4.74 3.25 -10.14
CA THR A 53 -5.70 3.91 -11.04
C THR A 53 -7.12 3.94 -10.48
N VAL A 54 -7.36 3.29 -9.35
CA VAL A 54 -8.70 3.09 -8.78
C VAL A 54 -9.61 2.40 -9.80
N GLY A 55 -9.16 1.24 -10.26
CA GLY A 55 -9.87 0.46 -11.27
C GLY A 55 -11.24 -0.07 -10.80
N PRO A 56 -11.99 -0.73 -11.71
CA PRO A 56 -13.35 -1.20 -11.45
C PRO A 56 -13.47 -2.21 -10.31
N ASN A 57 -12.40 -2.96 -10.03
CA ASN A 57 -12.29 -3.97 -9.00
C ASN A 57 -11.41 -3.53 -7.82
N PHE A 58 -11.15 -2.22 -7.66
CA PHE A 58 -10.35 -1.65 -6.57
C PHE A 58 -10.74 -2.20 -5.20
N LYS A 59 -12.05 -2.32 -4.92
CA LYS A 59 -12.55 -2.86 -3.65
C LYS A 59 -12.03 -4.28 -3.39
N TYR A 60 -11.98 -5.13 -4.41
CA TYR A 60 -11.51 -6.50 -4.26
C TYR A 60 -9.99 -6.57 -4.14
N ALA A 61 -9.27 -5.80 -4.96
CA ALA A 61 -7.81 -5.66 -4.88
C ALA A 61 -7.35 -5.16 -3.50
N ALA A 62 -7.98 -4.09 -3.00
CA ALA A 62 -7.64 -3.49 -1.72
C ALA A 62 -7.98 -4.39 -0.53
N ASN A 63 -9.11 -5.11 -0.58
CA ASN A 63 -9.48 -6.06 0.48
C ASN A 63 -8.63 -7.33 0.48
N PHE A 64 -8.09 -7.71 -0.69
CA PHE A 64 -7.12 -8.79 -0.77
C PHE A 64 -5.81 -8.41 -0.10
N LEU A 65 -5.36 -7.16 -0.19
CA LEU A 65 -4.18 -6.69 0.53
C LEU A 65 -4.43 -6.64 2.03
N TRP A 66 -3.57 -7.31 2.80
CA TRP A 66 -3.51 -7.15 4.24
C TRP A 66 -3.02 -5.74 4.58
N PRO A 67 -3.55 -5.08 5.64
CA PRO A 67 -3.07 -3.77 6.06
C PRO A 67 -1.54 -3.71 6.21
N PHE A 68 -0.91 -2.76 5.52
CA PHE A 68 0.55 -2.63 5.53
C PHE A 68 1.07 -2.36 6.93
N LYS A 69 1.95 -3.25 7.42
CA LYS A 69 2.70 -3.03 8.66
C LYS A 69 4.00 -2.29 8.35
N LEU A 70 4.02 -0.98 8.58
CA LEU A 70 5.14 -0.09 8.30
C LEU A 70 6.04 0.10 9.53
N ASN A 71 7.29 0.51 9.31
CA ASN A 71 8.22 0.84 10.37
C ASN A 71 8.03 2.29 10.85
N THR A 72 8.58 2.62 12.02
CA THR A 72 8.79 4.02 12.42
C THR A 72 9.64 4.72 11.35
N PRO A 73 9.30 5.95 10.93
CA PRO A 73 10.07 6.66 9.91
C PRO A 73 11.51 6.87 10.37
N ASN A 74 12.48 6.56 9.52
CA ASN A 74 13.88 6.91 9.72
C ASN A 74 14.01 8.42 9.97
N GLY A 75 14.79 8.82 10.98
CA GLY A 75 14.88 10.21 11.44
C GLY A 75 13.72 10.69 12.32
N GLY A 76 12.77 9.79 12.63
CA GLY A 76 11.68 10.06 13.57
C GLY A 76 10.55 10.93 13.03
N TRP A 77 9.66 11.27 13.96
CA TRP A 77 8.53 12.18 13.74
C TRP A 77 8.91 13.59 14.21
N ARG A 78 8.39 14.62 13.57
CA ARG A 78 8.57 16.02 13.98
C ARG A 78 7.72 16.31 15.22
N ARG A 79 6.39 16.23 15.11
CA ARG A 79 5.41 16.40 16.21
C ARG A 79 4.09 15.69 15.86
N LYS A 80 3.86 14.54 16.49
CA LYS A 80 2.70 13.67 16.20
C LYS A 80 1.33 14.26 16.51
N TYR A 81 1.28 15.20 17.45
CA TYR A 81 0.04 15.74 18.02
C TYR A 81 -0.38 17.09 17.40
N ASN A 82 0.35 17.58 16.39
CA ASN A 82 -0.02 18.78 15.63
C ASN A 82 -0.36 18.42 14.17
N HIS A 83 -1.24 19.21 13.55
CA HIS A 83 -1.59 19.05 12.15
C HIS A 83 -0.37 19.35 11.26
N PHE A 84 -0.25 18.69 10.11
CA PHE A 84 0.87 18.87 9.18
C PHE A 84 1.06 20.33 8.75
N ASN A 85 -0.04 21.03 8.46
CA ASN A 85 -0.02 22.46 8.11
C ASN A 85 0.51 23.35 9.25
N ASP A 86 0.37 22.92 10.50
CA ASP A 86 0.87 23.63 11.69
C ASP A 86 2.29 23.16 12.09
N GLY A 87 2.98 22.47 11.17
CA GLY A 87 4.31 21.92 11.40
C GLY A 87 4.36 20.64 12.21
N GLY A 88 3.24 19.90 12.32
CA GLY A 88 3.18 18.57 12.90
C GLY A 88 3.20 17.42 11.87
N ASP A 89 2.60 16.29 12.24
CA ASP A 89 2.63 15.04 11.45
C ASP A 89 1.27 14.37 11.27
N PHE A 90 0.18 14.80 11.90
CA PHE A 90 -1.13 14.22 11.59
C PHE A 90 -1.85 15.04 10.51
N GLY A 91 -2.81 14.42 9.83
CA GLY A 91 -3.64 15.09 8.81
C GLY A 91 -3.15 14.91 7.37
N LEU A 92 -3.86 15.54 6.44
CA LEU A 92 -3.56 15.51 5.02
C LEU A 92 -2.27 16.28 4.75
N ARG A 93 -1.36 15.66 4.02
CA ARG A 93 -0.06 16.21 3.62
C ARG A 93 0.19 16.15 2.12
N GLU A 94 -0.88 15.95 1.35
CA GLU A 94 -0.85 15.84 -0.11
C GLU A 94 0.30 14.96 -0.61
N ASP A 95 1.17 15.46 -1.49
CA ASP A 95 2.30 14.73 -2.08
C ASP A 95 3.45 14.48 -1.10
N SER A 96 3.47 15.19 0.03
CA SER A 96 4.44 15.01 1.11
C SER A 96 4.25 13.70 1.89
N ILE A 97 3.26 12.89 1.52
CA ILE A 97 3.13 11.50 1.97
C ILE A 97 4.23 10.60 1.39
N ASN A 98 4.68 10.85 0.16
CA ASN A 98 5.65 9.97 -0.50
C ASN A 98 7.02 9.96 0.19
N PRO A 99 7.61 11.11 0.58
CA PRO A 99 8.84 11.13 1.38
C PRO A 99 8.67 10.46 2.75
N LEU A 100 7.50 10.57 3.38
CA LEU A 100 7.22 9.87 4.63
C LEU A 100 7.23 8.35 4.43
N LEU A 101 6.49 7.85 3.43
CA LEU A 101 6.41 6.43 3.12
C LEU A 101 7.79 5.83 2.82
N ARG A 102 8.64 6.54 2.05
CA ARG A 102 10.02 6.11 1.78
C ARG A 102 10.89 5.91 3.02
N ARG A 103 10.58 6.60 4.13
CA ARG A 103 11.29 6.45 5.41
C ARG A 103 10.72 5.31 6.26
N MET A 104 9.57 4.75 5.90
CA MET A 104 8.83 3.74 6.67
C MET A 104 8.76 2.37 5.98
N VAL A 105 8.93 2.33 4.66
CA VAL A 105 8.92 1.13 3.81
C VAL A 105 10.27 0.43 3.81
#